data_AF-A0A371XUS5-F1
#
_entry.id   AF-A0A371XUS5-F1
#
_cell.length_a   1.000
_cell.length_b   1.000
_cell.length_c   1.000
_cell.angle_alpha   90.00
_cell.angle_beta   90.00
_cell.angle_gamma   90.00
#
_symmetry.space_group_name_H-M   'P 1'
#
loop_
_entity.id
_entity.type
_entity.pdbx_description
1 polymer ?
#
loop_
_entity_poly.entity_id
_entity_poly.type
_entity_poly.pdbx_seq_one_letter_code
_entity_poly.pdbx_strand_id
1 'polypeptide(L)'
;MNATLVAVLVLAAGTYAFRLAGPLLHGRVELPARVQELLTIGATVLLVGLLATGALTEGHGFAGWARPAGVLAGGVLAWRKAPFAVVVVGAAATTGLLRLVGVS
;
A
#
# COMPACT_ATOMS: atom_id res chain seq x y z
N MET A 1 -17.91 -4.02 -27.96
CA MET A 1 -17.04 -3.38 -26.94
C MET A 1 -16.73 -4.43 -25.89
N ASN A 2 -15.46 -4.77 -25.66
CA ASN A 2 -15.08 -5.90 -24.81
C ASN A 2 -15.53 -5.64 -23.36
N ALA A 3 -16.13 -6.62 -22.67
CA ALA A 3 -16.67 -6.44 -21.32
C ALA A 3 -15.61 -5.96 -20.32
N THR A 4 -14.35 -6.34 -20.54
CA THR A 4 -13.18 -5.87 -19.78
C THR A 4 -12.93 -4.36 -19.92
N LEU A 5 -13.10 -3.78 -21.11
CA LEU A 5 -12.96 -2.34 -21.33
C LEU A 5 -14.03 -1.56 -20.57
N VAL A 6 -15.26 -2.08 -20.56
CA VAL A 6 -16.35 -1.48 -19.77
C VAL A 6 -16.02 -1.54 -18.29
N ALA A 7 -15.54 -2.68 -17.78
CA ALA A 7 -15.14 -2.81 -16.37
C ALA A 7 -14.01 -1.85 -15.98
N VAL A 8 -12.97 -1.72 -16.81
CA VAL A 8 -11.86 -0.79 -16.58
C VAL A 8 -12.34 0.66 -16.57
N LEU A 9 -13.19 1.05 -17.52
CA LEU A 9 -13.73 2.41 -17.59
C LEU A 9 -14.62 2.74 -16.39
N VAL A 10 -15.46 1.80 -15.96
CA VAL A 10 -16.30 1.97 -14.76
C VAL A 10 -15.42 2.13 -13.51
N LEU A 11 -14.38 1.30 -13.35
CA LEU A 11 -13.47 1.39 -12.21
C LEU A 11 -12.69 2.72 -12.21
N ALA A 12 -12.20 3.13 -13.38
CA ALA A 12 -11.50 4.40 -13.55
C ALA A 12 -12.43 5.57 -13.20
N ALA A 13 -13.65 5.60 -13.74
CA ALA A 13 -14.64 6.63 -13.47
C ALA A 13 -15.01 6.68 -11.98
N GLY A 14 -15.23 5.53 -11.33
CA GLY A 14 -15.49 5.46 -9.89
C GLY A 14 -14.32 6.00 -9.06
N THR A 15 -13.09 5.66 -9.42
CA THR A 15 -11.88 6.16 -8.74
C THR A 15 -11.77 7.68 -8.85
N TYR A 16 -11.98 8.24 -10.04
CA TYR A 16 -11.98 9.69 -10.23
C TYR A 16 -13.13 10.38 -9.50
N ALA A 17 -14.33 9.79 -9.48
CA ALA A 17 -15.47 10.31 -8.73
C ALA A 17 -15.18 10.40 -7.22
N PHE A 18 -14.58 9.36 -6.62
CA PHE A 18 -14.14 9.40 -5.22
C PHE A 18 -13.07 10.47 -4.98
N ARG A 19 -12.15 10.68 -5.93
CA ARG A 19 -11.10 11.69 -5.83
C ARG A 19 -11.66 13.11 -5.94
N LEU A 20 -12.71 13.31 -6.75
CA LEU A 20 -13.46 14.56 -6.91
C LEU A 20 -14.31 14.91 -5.69
N ALA A 21 -14.75 13.90 -4.91
CA ALA A 21 -15.52 14.13 -3.69
C ALA A 21 -14.73 14.99 -2.68
N GLY A 22 -13.42 14.79 -2.55
CA GLY A 22 -12.57 15.59 -1.67
C GLY A 22 -12.69 17.11 -1.94
N PRO A 23 -12.32 17.59 -3.13
CA PRO A 23 -12.48 19.00 -3.52
C PRO A 23 -13.91 19.53 -3.47
N LEU A 24 -14.91 18.73 -3.84
CA LEU A 24 -16.32 19.15 -3.84
C LEU A 24 -16.89 19.33 -2.43
N LEU A 25 -16.45 18.51 -1.48
CA LEU A 25 -16.83 18.62 -0.07
C LEU A 25 -15.91 19.56 0.73
N HIS A 26 -14.72 19.89 0.22
CA HIS A 26 -13.76 20.77 0.88
C HIS A 26 -14.36 22.18 1.08
N GLY A 27 -14.57 22.55 2.35
CA GLY A 27 -15.17 23.83 2.73
C GLY A 27 -16.69 23.85 2.84
N ARG A 28 -17.40 22.74 2.51
CA ARG A 28 -18.85 22.60 2.74
C ARG A 28 -19.23 21.70 3.91
N VAL A 29 -18.30 20.86 4.35
CA VAL A 29 -18.48 19.94 5.47
C VAL A 29 -17.35 20.14 6.46
N GLU A 30 -17.66 20.70 7.63
CA GLU A 30 -16.74 20.72 8.76
C GLU A 30 -16.78 19.35 9.45
N LEU A 31 -15.73 18.57 9.26
CA LEU A 31 -15.56 17.29 9.93
C LEU A 31 -15.20 17.54 11.40
N PRO A 32 -15.93 16.95 12.37
CA PRO A 32 -15.54 17.05 13.78
C PRO A 32 -14.12 16.51 13.98
N ALA A 33 -13.34 17.12 14.87
CA ALA A 33 -11.95 16.73 15.14
C ALA A 33 -11.81 15.22 15.43
N ARG A 34 -12.77 14.63 16.16
CA ARG A 34 -12.82 13.19 16.45
C ARG A 34 -12.95 12.32 15.21
N VAL A 35 -13.73 12.73 14.21
CA VAL A 35 -13.89 11.99 12.95
C VAL A 35 -12.62 12.07 12.12
N GLN A 36 -11.98 13.25 12.06
CA GLN A 36 -10.71 13.42 11.37
C GLN A 36 -9.59 12.57 12.00
N GLU A 37 -9.56 12.49 13.32
CA GLU A 37 -8.63 11.61 14.05
C GLU A 37 -8.89 10.13 13.73
N LEU A 38 -10.15 9.68 13.79
CA LEU A 38 -10.52 8.30 13.44
C LEU A 38 -10.20 7.95 11.99
N LEU A 39 -10.42 8.87 11.04
CA LEU A 39 -10.05 8.68 9.63
C LEU A 39 -8.53 8.58 9.45
N THR A 40 -7.76 9.39 10.19
CA THR A 40 -6.29 9.36 10.16
C THR A 40 -5.75 8.04 10.73
N ILE A 41 -6.29 7.60 11.86
CA ILE A 41 -5.96 6.30 12.47
C ILE A 41 -6.35 5.17 11.52
N GLY A 42 -7.57 5.20 10.98
CA GLY A 42 -8.07 4.20 10.04
C GLY A 42 -7.20 4.09 8.79
N ALA A 43 -6.82 5.20 8.18
CA ALA A 43 -5.90 5.20 7.05
C ALA A 43 -4.54 4.57 7.41
N THR A 44 -4.00 4.90 8.58
CA THR A 44 -2.76 4.31 9.07
C THR A 44 -2.89 2.81 9.27
N VAL A 45 -3.96 2.35 9.92
CA VAL A 45 -4.25 0.93 10.16
C VAL A 45 -4.46 0.18 8.85
N LEU A 46 -5.17 0.76 7.88
CA LEU A 46 -5.36 0.17 6.55
C LEU A 46 -4.04 0.06 5.79
N LEU A 47 -3.19 1.10 5.83
CA LEU A 47 -1.86 1.05 5.19
C LEU A 47 -0.97 0.01 5.86
N VAL A 48 -0.96 -0.07 7.19
CA VAL A 48 -0.22 -1.09 7.94
C VAL A 48 -0.76 -2.49 7.64
N GLY A 49 -2.08 -2.66 7.57
CA GLY A 49 -2.72 -3.91 7.19
C GLY A 49 -2.42 -4.32 5.75
N LEU A 50 -2.39 -3.37 4.81
CA LEU A 50 -2.00 -3.59 3.42
C LEU A 50 -0.53 -3.98 3.32
N LEU A 51 0.35 -3.32 4.07
CA LEU A 51 1.76 -3.67 4.16
C LEU A 51 1.93 -5.08 4.73
N ALA A 52 1.23 -5.40 5.84
CA ALA A 52 1.29 -6.70 6.47
C ALA A 52 0.79 -7.79 5.52
N THR A 53 -0.38 -7.61 4.90
CA THR A 53 -0.96 -8.60 3.98
C THR A 53 -0.17 -8.72 2.68
N GLY A 54 0.32 -7.62 2.10
CA GLY A 54 1.20 -7.66 0.92
C GLY A 54 2.57 -8.27 1.20
N ALA A 55 3.07 -8.18 2.44
CA ALA A 55 4.34 -8.77 2.85
C ALA A 55 4.21 -10.25 3.23
N LEU A 56 3.13 -10.63 3.90
CA LEU A 56 2.95 -11.95 4.52
C LEU A 56 2.12 -12.91 3.66
N THR A 57 1.25 -12.39 2.78
CA THR A 57 0.23 -13.19 2.08
C THR A 57 0.27 -12.98 0.56
N GLU A 58 0.18 -14.05 -0.22
CA GLU A 58 -0.03 -13.97 -1.67
C GLU A 58 -1.12 -14.99 -2.06
N GLY A 59 -2.24 -14.49 -2.60
CA GLY A 59 -3.41 -15.32 -2.90
C GLY A 59 -4.02 -15.97 -1.65
N HIS A 60 -4.15 -17.30 -1.66
CA HIS A 60 -4.74 -18.11 -0.58
C HIS A 60 -3.70 -18.87 0.27
N GLY A 61 -2.41 -18.52 0.19
CA GLY A 61 -1.32 -19.23 0.90
C GLY A 61 -0.24 -18.32 1.51
N PHE A 62 0.58 -18.92 2.38
CA PHE A 62 1.76 -18.29 2.98
C PHE A 62 2.82 -18.08 1.88
N ALA A 63 3.22 -16.83 1.65
CA ALA A 63 4.13 -16.44 0.57
C ALA A 63 5.62 -16.74 0.84
N GLY A 64 5.91 -17.40 1.96
CA GLY A 64 7.24 -17.71 2.44
C GLY A 64 8.02 -16.51 3.02
N TRP A 65 9.24 -16.76 3.50
CA TRP A 65 10.00 -15.82 4.36
C TRP A 65 10.74 -14.71 3.59
N ALA A 66 10.80 -14.78 2.26
CA ALA A 66 11.55 -13.83 1.44
C ALA A 66 10.99 -12.40 1.48
N ARG A 67 9.66 -12.26 1.45
CA ARG A 67 8.96 -10.96 1.47
C ARG A 67 8.95 -10.27 2.84
N PRO A 68 8.66 -10.95 3.96
CA PRO A 68 8.77 -10.31 5.28
C PRO A 68 10.22 -9.91 5.61
N ALA A 69 11.22 -10.68 5.18
CA ALA A 69 12.63 -10.29 5.32
C ALA A 69 12.98 -9.02 4.50
N GLY A 70 12.47 -8.91 3.28
CA GLY A 70 12.61 -7.69 2.45
C GLY A 70 11.93 -6.46 3.06
N VAL A 71 10.74 -6.63 3.65
CA VAL A 71 10.00 -5.57 4.33
C VAL A 71 10.66 -5.17 5.65
N LEU A 72 11.23 -6.12 6.40
CA LEU A 72 12.05 -5.83 7.58
C LEU A 72 13.32 -5.04 7.20
N ALA A 73 14.01 -5.43 6.13
CA ALA A 73 15.17 -4.69 5.63
C ALA A 73 14.79 -3.26 5.19
N GLY A 74 13.66 -3.11 4.46
CA GLY A 74 13.12 -1.81 4.08
C GLY A 74 12.72 -0.96 5.30
N GLY A 75 12.11 -1.57 6.32
CA GLY A 75 11.75 -0.92 7.58
C GLY A 75 12.98 -0.41 8.35
N VAL A 76 14.04 -1.23 8.44
CA VAL A 76 15.31 -0.82 9.07
C VAL A 76 15.97 0.33 8.31
N LEU A 77 15.93 0.31 6.96
CA LEU A 77 16.50 1.38 6.14
C LEU A 77 15.69 2.68 6.23
N ALA A 78 14.36 2.57 6.32
CA ALA A 78 13.48 3.70 6.60
C ALA A 78 13.76 4.30 7.98
N TRP A 79 14.10 3.47 8.98
CA TRP A 79 14.46 3.93 10.32
C TRP A 79 15.78 4.72 10.36
N ARG A 80 16.67 4.51 9.38
CA ARG A 80 17.89 5.32 9.22
C ARG A 80 17.66 6.64 8.46
N LYS A 81 16.41 7.03 8.15
CA LYS A 81 16.07 8.22 7.35
C LYS A 81 16.74 8.24 5.97
N ALA A 82 16.94 7.08 5.35
CA ALA A 82 17.51 6.99 4.00
C ALA A 82 16.52 7.55 2.95
N PRO A 83 17.00 8.04 1.79
CA PRO A 83 16.12 8.50 0.70
C PRO A 83 15.18 7.39 0.27
N PHE A 84 13.91 7.72 -0.04
CA PHE A 84 12.88 6.73 -0.41
C PHE A 84 13.35 5.77 -1.52
N ALA A 85 14.04 6.29 -2.54
CA ALA A 85 14.60 5.47 -3.61
C ALA A 85 15.60 4.41 -3.09
N VAL A 86 16.43 4.76 -2.11
CA VAL A 86 17.40 3.83 -1.50
C VAL A 86 16.69 2.76 -0.67
N VAL A 87 15.62 3.13 0.05
CA VAL A 87 14.77 2.18 0.79
C VAL A 87 14.11 1.18 -0.15
N VAL A 88 13.50 1.66 -1.23
CA VAL A 88 12.81 0.82 -2.21
C VAL A 88 13.78 -0.11 -2.93
N VAL A 89 14.90 0.42 -3.43
CA VAL A 89 15.91 -0.38 -4.15
C VAL A 89 16.56 -1.39 -3.21
N GLY A 90 16.86 -1.01 -1.96
CA GLY A 90 17.41 -1.90 -0.94
C GLY A 90 16.46 -3.05 -0.60
N ALA A 91 15.18 -2.75 -0.36
CA ALA A 91 14.16 -3.76 -0.09
C ALA A 91 13.90 -4.69 -1.29
N ALA A 92 13.91 -4.14 -2.51
CA ALA A 92 13.76 -4.93 -3.73
C ALA A 92 14.97 -5.84 -3.96
N ALA A 93 16.18 -5.34 -3.73
CA ALA A 93 17.41 -6.10 -3.88
C ALA A 93 17.52 -7.23 -2.83
N THR A 94 17.18 -6.97 -1.57
CA THR A 94 17.18 -8.02 -0.53
C THR A 94 16.16 -9.10 -0.84
N THR A 95 14.93 -8.71 -1.22
CA THR A 95 13.88 -9.65 -1.64
C THR A 95 14.34 -10.47 -2.86
N GLY A 96 14.95 -9.82 -3.85
CA GLY A 96 15.46 -10.47 -5.06
C GLY A 96 16.60 -11.45 -4.80
N LEU A 97 17.55 -11.09 -3.93
CA LEU A 97 18.67 -11.95 -3.56
C LEU A 97 18.21 -13.15 -2.74
N LEU A 98 17.28 -12.98 -1.80
CA LEU A 98 16.67 -14.09 -1.04
C LEU A 98 15.94 -15.06 -1.97
N ARG A 99 15.23 -14.54 -2.97
CA ARG A 99 14.55 -15.36 -3.98
C ARG A 99 15.51 -16.13 -4.89
N LEU A 100 16.67 -15.55 -5.20
CA LEU A 100 17.74 -16.21 -5.98
C LEU A 100 18.43 -17.35 -5.21
N VAL A 101 18.48 -17.27 -3.88
CA VAL A 101 19.05 -18.32 -3.02
C VAL A 101 18.04 -19.47 -2.76
N GLY A 102 16.86 -19.42 -3.37
CA GLY A 102 15.87 -20.50 -3.32
C GLY A 102 15.01 -20.50 -2.06
N VAL A 103 15.06 -19.42 -1.26
CA VAL A 103 14.12 -19.20 -0.17
C VAL A 103 12.92 -18.46 -0.77
N SER A 104 11.86 -19.20 -1.09
CA SER A 104 10.53 -18.66 -1.35
C SER A 104 9.76 -18.66 -0.05
#